data_AF-A0A9W6C138-F1
#
_entry.id   AF-A0A9W6C138-F1
#
_cell.length_a   1.000
_cell.length_b   1.000
_cell.length_c   1.000
_cell.angle_alpha   90.00
_cell.angle_beta   90.00
_cell.angle_gamma   90.00
#
_symmetry.space_group_name_H-M   'P 1'
#
loop_
_entity.id
_entity.type
_entity.pdbx_description
1 polymer ?
#
loop_
_entity_poly.entity_id
_entity_poly.type
_entity_poly.pdbx_seq_one_letter_code
_entity_poly.pdbx_strand_id
1 'polypeptide(L)'
;MAKGFVAADKAVSELGDAPIEAQLKAAGAAIARAAPSTMGTLMATGFLRGSASAKDCDDLRTEQMALFWRAFRDGVAQRGRAQVGDKTVLDVLDPIAMSVEADAKAGTGLSMALDNAHAVAVDALERTRDLVAQHGKAAAFQEKTRGIQDAGGTVAVILIETMANFVRHTAARHAGS
;
A
#
# COMPACT_ATOMS: atom_id res chain seq x y z
N MET A 1 6.02 11.36 -5.56
CA MET A 1 5.07 10.87 -4.53
C MET A 1 4.89 11.83 -3.36
N ALA A 2 5.93 12.49 -2.83
CA ALA A 2 5.82 13.43 -1.70
C ALA A 2 4.63 14.42 -1.81
N LYS A 3 4.50 15.16 -2.93
CA LYS A 3 3.38 16.08 -3.16
C LYS A 3 1.99 15.43 -3.04
N GLY A 4 1.86 14.17 -3.48
CA GLY A 4 0.61 13.42 -3.39
C GLY A 4 0.24 13.09 -1.95
N PHE A 5 1.20 12.59 -1.15
CA PHE A 5 0.96 12.28 0.26
C PHE A 5 0.76 13.52 1.12
N VAL A 6 1.46 14.63 0.84
CA VAL A 6 1.19 15.92 1.50
C VAL A 6 -0.23 16.41 1.22
N ALA A 7 -0.70 16.27 -0.03
CA ALA A 7 -2.08 16.62 -0.37
C ALA A 7 -3.11 15.70 0.30
N ALA A 8 -2.80 14.40 0.43
CA ALA A 8 -3.64 13.44 1.15
C ALA A 8 -3.76 13.79 2.63
N ASP A 9 -2.63 14.03 3.30
CA ASP A 9 -2.55 14.42 4.70
C ASP A 9 -3.40 15.67 5.00
N LYS A 10 -3.25 16.71 4.18
CA LYS A 10 -4.07 17.92 4.27
C LYS A 10 -5.56 17.61 4.09
N ALA A 11 -5.93 16.86 3.05
CA ALA A 11 -7.32 16.55 2.74
C ALA A 11 -8.00 15.71 3.83
N VAL A 12 -7.27 14.79 4.46
CA VAL A 12 -7.77 13.97 5.57
C VAL A 12 -7.90 14.81 6.84
N SER A 13 -6.90 15.65 7.14
CA SER A 13 -6.92 16.52 8.32
C SER A 13 -8.09 17.51 8.32
N GLU A 14 -8.48 18.01 7.14
CA GLU A 14 -9.63 18.92 6.98
C GLU A 14 -11.00 18.24 7.21
N LEU A 15 -11.05 16.91 7.25
CA LEU A 15 -12.31 16.15 7.44
C LEU A 15 -12.66 15.88 8.91
N GLY A 16 -11.72 16.05 9.85
CA GLY A 16 -11.94 15.72 11.26
C GLY A 16 -12.41 14.27 11.47
N ASP A 17 -13.51 14.10 12.21
CA ASP A 17 -14.05 12.79 12.61
C ASP A 17 -14.94 12.14 11.52
N ALA A 18 -14.74 12.49 10.25
CA ALA A 18 -15.44 11.82 9.15
C ALA A 18 -15.16 10.31 9.15
N PRO A 19 -16.11 9.46 8.67
CA PRO A 19 -15.90 8.02 8.60
C PRO A 19 -14.60 7.63 7.89
N ILE A 20 -13.94 6.56 8.34
CA ILE A 20 -12.64 6.11 7.81
C ILE A 20 -12.68 5.90 6.28
N GLU A 21 -13.79 5.34 5.77
CA GLU A 21 -14.01 5.21 4.33
C GLU A 21 -13.92 6.57 3.59
N ALA A 22 -14.52 7.63 4.14
CA ALA A 22 -14.50 8.96 3.55
C ALA A 22 -13.09 9.57 3.57
N GLN A 23 -12.34 9.35 4.66
CA GLN A 23 -10.94 9.78 4.77
C GLN A 23 -10.05 9.08 3.72
N LEU A 24 -10.15 7.76 3.58
CA LEU A 24 -9.40 7.00 2.57
C LEU A 24 -9.76 7.43 1.14
N LYS A 25 -11.05 7.70 0.87
CA LYS A 25 -11.50 8.26 -0.42
C LYS A 25 -10.89 9.64 -0.68
N ALA A 26 -10.90 10.52 0.32
CA ALA A 26 -10.34 11.86 0.20
C ALA A 26 -8.82 11.83 -0.03
N ALA A 27 -8.09 10.97 0.67
CA ALA A 27 -6.67 10.73 0.45
C ALA A 27 -6.39 10.30 -0.99
N GLY A 28 -7.09 9.27 -1.49
CA GLY A 28 -6.93 8.80 -2.87
C GLY A 28 -7.24 9.87 -3.91
N ALA A 29 -8.34 10.61 -3.73
CA ALA A 29 -8.72 11.70 -4.62
C ALA A 29 -7.71 12.86 -4.61
N ALA A 30 -7.15 13.19 -3.45
CA ALA A 30 -6.12 14.22 -3.32
C ALA A 30 -4.81 13.82 -4.01
N ILE A 31 -4.36 12.56 -3.84
CA ILE A 31 -3.18 12.03 -4.54
C ILE A 31 -3.38 12.12 -6.06
N ALA A 32 -4.55 11.72 -6.57
CA ALA A 32 -4.85 11.76 -8.00
C ALA A 32 -4.71 13.18 -8.59
N ARG A 33 -5.15 14.20 -7.85
CA ARG A 33 -5.04 15.61 -8.27
C ARG A 33 -3.62 16.15 -8.16
N ALA A 34 -2.91 15.84 -7.08
CA ALA A 34 -1.63 16.45 -6.75
C ALA A 34 -0.40 15.76 -7.38
N ALA A 35 -0.53 14.49 -7.80
CA ALA A 35 0.56 13.70 -8.36
C ALA A 35 0.20 13.11 -9.74
N PRO A 36 0.14 13.91 -10.81
CA PRO A 36 -0.22 13.47 -12.17
C PRO A 36 0.92 12.63 -12.78
N SER A 37 1.01 11.37 -12.36
CA SER A 37 2.04 10.41 -12.75
C SER A 37 1.46 9.01 -12.68
N THR A 38 2.06 8.04 -13.37
CA THR A 38 1.64 6.63 -13.28
C THR A 38 1.57 6.18 -11.83
N MET A 39 2.62 6.42 -11.05
CA MET A 39 2.64 6.03 -9.63
C MET A 39 1.56 6.72 -8.81
N GLY A 40 1.34 8.03 -9.00
CA GLY A 40 0.27 8.76 -8.32
C GLY A 40 -1.12 8.20 -8.66
N THR A 41 -1.37 7.88 -9.93
CA THR A 41 -2.62 7.26 -10.39
C THR A 41 -2.81 5.87 -9.79
N LEU A 42 -1.75 5.05 -9.72
CA LEU A 42 -1.81 3.72 -9.11
C LEU A 42 -2.11 3.81 -7.61
N MET A 43 -1.37 4.64 -6.87
CA MET A 43 -1.58 4.82 -5.43
C MET A 43 -2.97 5.38 -5.13
N ALA A 44 -3.41 6.40 -5.86
CA ALA A 44 -4.76 6.93 -5.74
C ALA A 44 -5.83 5.86 -5.97
N THR A 45 -5.64 5.02 -6.99
CA THR A 45 -6.55 3.90 -7.27
C THR A 45 -6.58 2.91 -6.12
N GLY A 46 -5.41 2.57 -5.57
CA GLY A 46 -5.29 1.68 -4.43
C GLY A 46 -6.10 2.18 -3.23
N PHE A 47 -5.91 3.44 -2.83
CA PHE A 47 -6.68 4.05 -1.73
C PHE A 47 -8.20 4.08 -2.02
N LEU A 48 -8.60 4.48 -3.22
CA LEU A 48 -10.02 4.55 -3.61
C LEU A 48 -10.70 3.18 -3.66
N ARG A 49 -9.98 2.13 -4.05
CA ARG A 49 -10.51 0.76 -4.05
C ARG A 49 -10.52 0.16 -2.65
N GLY A 50 -9.43 0.38 -1.90
CA GLY A 50 -9.28 -0.07 -0.52
C GLY A 50 -10.29 0.56 0.43
N SER A 51 -10.74 1.79 0.19
CA SER A 51 -11.63 2.50 1.11
C SER A 51 -12.91 1.73 1.48
N ALA A 52 -13.45 0.93 0.55
CA ALA A 52 -14.67 0.17 0.77
C ALA A 52 -14.52 -0.89 1.89
N SER A 53 -13.29 -1.31 2.22
CA SER A 53 -13.02 -2.19 3.37
C SER A 53 -13.34 -1.55 4.72
N ALA A 54 -13.41 -0.23 4.78
CA ALA A 54 -13.67 0.56 5.98
C ALA A 54 -15.14 1.03 6.09
N LYS A 55 -16.01 0.55 5.19
CA LYS A 55 -17.42 0.94 5.20
C LYS A 55 -18.07 0.50 6.51
N ASP A 56 -18.78 1.42 7.16
CA ASP A 56 -19.50 1.20 8.42
C ASP A 56 -18.60 0.65 9.56
N CYS A 57 -17.29 0.94 9.51
CA CYS A 57 -16.32 0.54 10.52
C CYS A 57 -15.83 1.77 11.32
N ASP A 58 -15.83 1.65 12.65
CA ASP A 58 -15.26 2.65 13.56
C ASP A 58 -13.75 2.43 13.78
N ASP A 59 -13.28 1.19 13.60
CA ASP A 59 -11.87 0.78 13.68
C ASP A 59 -11.49 -0.13 12.51
N LEU A 60 -10.19 -0.15 12.15
CA LEU A 60 -9.65 -1.12 11.20
C LEU A 60 -8.89 -2.20 11.95
N ARG A 61 -9.36 -3.44 11.84
CA ARG A 61 -8.67 -4.63 12.38
C ARG A 61 -7.98 -5.38 11.26
N THR A 62 -7.34 -6.50 11.60
CA THR A 62 -6.62 -7.33 10.63
C THR A 62 -7.51 -7.74 9.46
N GLU A 63 -8.79 -8.02 9.70
CA GLU A 63 -9.76 -8.39 8.68
C GLU A 63 -10.02 -7.25 7.69
N GLN A 64 -10.32 -6.03 8.17
CA GLN A 64 -10.49 -4.87 7.29
C GLN A 64 -9.20 -4.54 6.55
N MET A 65 -8.05 -4.70 7.19
CA MET A 65 -6.74 -4.47 6.57
C MET A 65 -6.44 -5.48 5.46
N ALA A 66 -6.83 -6.75 5.63
CA ALA A 66 -6.74 -7.77 4.59
C ALA A 66 -7.61 -7.40 3.37
N LEU A 67 -8.85 -6.97 3.62
CA LEU A 67 -9.75 -6.48 2.56
C LEU A 67 -9.19 -5.23 1.86
N PHE A 68 -8.61 -4.30 2.63
CA PHE A 68 -7.98 -3.08 2.12
C PHE A 68 -6.84 -3.42 1.16
N TRP A 69 -5.87 -4.21 1.59
CA TRP A 69 -4.69 -4.53 0.78
C TRP A 69 -5.03 -5.36 -0.45
N ARG A 70 -5.97 -6.32 -0.36
CA ARG A 70 -6.48 -7.03 -1.54
C ARG A 70 -7.07 -6.06 -2.56
N ALA A 71 -8.00 -5.21 -2.14
CA ALA A 71 -8.65 -4.25 -3.04
C ALA A 71 -7.66 -3.21 -3.59
N PHE A 72 -6.67 -2.79 -2.79
CA PHE A 72 -5.59 -1.91 -3.21
C PHE A 72 -4.78 -2.56 -4.33
N ARG A 73 -4.26 -3.77 -4.08
CA ARG A 73 -3.46 -4.58 -4.99
C ARG A 73 -4.19 -4.85 -6.30
N ASP A 74 -5.44 -5.29 -6.24
CA ASP A 74 -6.25 -5.57 -7.43
C ASP A 74 -6.58 -4.32 -8.23
N GLY A 75 -6.86 -3.20 -7.55
CA GLY A 75 -7.04 -1.90 -8.17
C GLY A 75 -5.81 -1.44 -8.94
N VAL A 76 -4.62 -1.63 -8.35
CA VAL A 76 -3.33 -1.31 -8.97
C VAL A 76 -3.05 -2.22 -10.16
N ALA A 77 -3.25 -3.53 -10.02
CA ALA A 77 -3.07 -4.50 -11.12
C ALA A 77 -3.98 -4.17 -12.31
N GLN A 78 -5.28 -3.94 -12.05
CA GLN A 78 -6.25 -3.59 -13.09
C GLN A 78 -5.89 -2.28 -13.79
N ARG A 79 -5.50 -1.25 -13.02
CA ARG A 79 -5.18 0.07 -13.58
C ARG A 79 -3.86 0.06 -14.35
N GLY A 80 -2.86 -0.64 -13.83
CA GLY A 80 -1.52 -0.73 -14.40
C GLY A 80 -1.41 -1.72 -15.56
N ARG A 81 -2.36 -2.66 -15.68
CA ARG A 81 -2.32 -3.79 -16.62
C ARG A 81 -1.02 -4.61 -16.49
N ALA A 82 -0.54 -4.74 -15.26
CA ALA A 82 0.65 -5.50 -14.91
C ALA A 82 0.26 -6.76 -14.14
N GLN A 83 1.13 -7.75 -14.18
CA GLN A 83 1.07 -9.00 -13.44
C GLN A 83 2.33 -9.16 -12.57
N VAL A 84 2.26 -10.10 -11.62
CA VAL A 84 3.44 -10.49 -10.83
C VAL A 84 4.48 -11.07 -11.78
N GLY A 85 5.74 -10.65 -11.61
CA GLY A 85 6.88 -10.97 -12.47
C GLY A 85 7.29 -9.83 -13.41
N ASP A 86 6.45 -8.81 -13.61
CA ASP A 86 6.73 -7.73 -14.57
C ASP A 86 7.73 -6.68 -14.07
N LYS A 87 8.24 -6.83 -12.84
CA LYS A 87 9.09 -5.89 -12.10
C LYS A 87 8.39 -4.54 -11.92
N THR A 88 7.29 -4.57 -11.18
CA THR A 88 6.50 -3.39 -10.83
C THR A 88 6.17 -3.39 -9.34
N VAL A 89 5.51 -2.34 -8.88
CA VAL A 89 5.00 -2.26 -7.51
C VAL A 89 4.08 -3.43 -7.14
N LEU A 90 3.48 -4.10 -8.13
CA LEU A 90 2.63 -5.28 -7.90
C LEU A 90 3.42 -6.46 -7.31
N ASP A 91 4.71 -6.59 -7.63
CA ASP A 91 5.60 -7.63 -7.09
C ASP A 91 5.82 -7.48 -5.57
N VAL A 92 5.51 -6.32 -5.01
CA VAL A 92 5.57 -6.05 -3.56
C VAL A 92 4.17 -6.01 -2.94
N LEU A 93 3.19 -5.42 -3.63
CA LEU A 93 1.81 -5.34 -3.14
C LEU A 93 1.14 -6.72 -3.02
N ASP A 94 1.46 -7.63 -3.92
CA ASP A 94 0.87 -8.97 -3.91
C ASP A 94 1.29 -9.78 -2.65
N PRO A 95 2.60 -9.90 -2.34
CA PRO A 95 3.04 -10.49 -1.07
C PRO A 95 2.48 -9.81 0.19
N ILE A 96 2.33 -8.48 0.19
CA ILE A 96 1.70 -7.75 1.31
C ILE A 96 0.26 -8.23 1.51
N ALA A 97 -0.56 -8.21 0.45
CA ALA A 97 -1.96 -8.60 0.52
C ALA A 97 -2.11 -10.05 0.99
N MET A 98 -1.30 -10.97 0.45
CA MET A 98 -1.30 -12.38 0.85
C MET A 98 -0.91 -12.56 2.33
N SER A 99 0.10 -11.83 2.82
CA SER A 99 0.54 -11.90 4.21
C SER A 99 -0.57 -11.48 5.17
N VAL A 100 -1.19 -10.32 4.93
CA VAL A 100 -2.25 -9.81 5.82
C VAL A 100 -3.49 -10.70 5.76
N GLU A 101 -3.84 -11.27 4.60
CA GLU A 101 -4.92 -12.24 4.48
C GLU A 101 -4.67 -13.53 5.25
N ALA A 102 -3.43 -14.04 5.23
CA ALA A 102 -3.06 -15.21 6.01
C ALA A 102 -3.17 -14.94 7.52
N ASP A 103 -2.69 -13.77 7.96
CA ASP A 103 -2.77 -13.33 9.35
C ASP A 103 -4.22 -13.12 9.81
N ALA A 104 -5.08 -12.55 8.96
CA ALA A 104 -6.50 -12.44 9.26
C ALA A 104 -7.16 -13.81 9.47
N LYS A 105 -6.84 -14.80 8.62
CA LYS A 105 -7.37 -16.18 8.76
C LYS A 105 -6.86 -16.88 10.01
N ALA A 106 -5.64 -16.56 10.45
CA ALA A 106 -5.03 -17.11 11.66
C ALA A 106 -5.50 -16.41 12.95
N GLY A 107 -6.27 -15.32 12.87
CA GLY A 107 -6.64 -14.51 14.03
C GLY A 107 -5.48 -13.70 14.60
N THR A 108 -4.45 -13.43 13.80
CA THR A 108 -3.30 -12.62 14.20
C THR A 108 -3.74 -11.17 14.45
N GLY A 109 -3.31 -10.58 15.57
CA GLY A 109 -3.58 -9.18 15.90
C GLY A 109 -2.91 -8.19 14.93
N LEU A 110 -3.55 -7.03 14.72
CA LEU A 110 -3.18 -6.07 13.68
C LEU A 110 -1.70 -5.64 13.71
N SER A 111 -1.14 -5.39 14.90
CA SER A 111 0.27 -4.96 15.02
C SER A 111 1.21 -6.00 14.41
N MET A 112 1.03 -7.28 14.79
CA MET A 112 1.87 -8.37 14.30
C MET A 112 1.62 -8.64 12.82
N ALA A 113 0.37 -8.52 12.35
CA ALA A 113 0.02 -8.68 10.95
C ALA A 113 0.72 -7.65 10.04
N LEU A 114 0.78 -6.38 10.49
CA LEU A 114 1.47 -5.32 9.74
C LEU A 114 3.00 -5.48 9.80
N ASP A 115 3.56 -5.95 10.92
CA ASP A 115 4.98 -6.27 11.03
C ASP A 115 5.39 -7.41 10.09
N ASN A 116 4.60 -8.49 10.05
CA ASN A 116 4.79 -9.61 9.13
C ASN A 116 4.72 -9.15 7.67
N ALA A 117 3.69 -8.36 7.33
CA ALA A 117 3.52 -7.83 5.99
C ALA A 117 4.67 -6.91 5.57
N HIS A 118 5.21 -6.10 6.50
CA HIS A 118 6.38 -5.27 6.25
C HIS A 118 7.63 -6.10 5.96
N ALA A 119 7.90 -7.15 6.76
CA ALA A 119 9.03 -8.05 6.51
C ALA A 119 8.93 -8.71 5.13
N VAL A 120 7.74 -9.21 4.78
CA VAL A 120 7.46 -9.79 3.46
C VAL A 120 7.65 -8.77 2.33
N ALA A 121 7.28 -7.51 2.55
CA ALA A 121 7.44 -6.44 1.57
C ALA A 121 8.92 -6.12 1.30
N VAL A 122 9.76 -6.09 2.34
CA VAL A 122 11.22 -5.86 2.21
C VAL A 122 11.85 -6.98 1.39
N ASP A 123 11.53 -8.24 1.70
CA ASP A 123 12.05 -9.39 0.96
C ASP A 123 11.54 -9.40 -0.49
N ALA A 124 10.28 -9.04 -0.71
CA ALA A 124 9.69 -8.94 -2.05
C ALA A 124 10.36 -7.84 -2.88
N LEU A 125 10.65 -6.69 -2.29
CA LEU A 125 11.37 -5.61 -2.94
C LEU A 125 12.77 -6.07 -3.36
N GLU A 126 13.50 -6.79 -2.51
CA GLU A 126 14.83 -7.27 -2.86
C GLU A 126 14.78 -8.26 -4.03
N ARG A 127 13.83 -9.21 -4.02
CA ARG A 127 13.62 -10.15 -5.13
C ARG A 127 13.32 -9.48 -6.46
N THR A 128 12.80 -8.24 -6.46
CA THR A 128 12.60 -7.53 -7.73
C THR A 128 13.90 -7.32 -8.50
N ARG A 129 15.08 -7.34 -7.86
CA ARG A 129 16.39 -7.26 -8.55
C ARG A 129 16.58 -8.34 -9.60
N ASP A 130 16.01 -9.53 -9.38
CA ASP A 130 16.16 -10.66 -10.29
C ASP A 130 15.24 -10.58 -11.53
N LEU A 131 14.31 -9.62 -11.53
CA LEU A 131 13.35 -9.41 -12.59
C LEU A 131 13.83 -8.38 -13.62
N VAL A 132 13.26 -8.47 -14.83
CA VAL A 132 13.47 -7.52 -15.93
C VAL A 132 12.17 -6.77 -16.16
N ALA A 133 12.24 -5.44 -16.18
CA ALA A 133 11.06 -4.58 -16.34
C ALA A 133 10.34 -4.82 -17.67
N GLN A 134 9.05 -5.14 -17.59
CA GLN A 134 8.15 -5.26 -18.74
C GLN A 134 7.29 -4.00 -18.94
N HIS A 135 7.16 -3.16 -17.91
CA HIS A 135 6.31 -1.97 -17.93
C HIS A 135 7.02 -0.67 -17.53
N GLY A 136 6.35 0.44 -17.84
CA GLY A 136 6.75 1.79 -17.44
C GLY A 136 8.05 2.27 -18.11
N LYS A 137 8.63 3.35 -17.56
CA LYS A 137 9.88 3.92 -18.06
C LYS A 137 11.07 2.97 -17.93
N ALA A 138 11.02 2.04 -16.98
CA ALA A 138 12.07 1.06 -16.74
C ALA A 138 12.18 0.03 -17.88
N ALA A 139 11.08 -0.34 -18.52
CA ALA A 139 11.07 -1.31 -19.62
C ALA A 139 11.99 -0.92 -20.80
N ALA A 140 12.18 0.39 -21.02
CA ALA A 140 13.09 0.91 -22.05
C ALA A 140 14.56 0.49 -21.84
N PHE A 141 14.92 0.05 -20.63
CA PHE A 141 16.29 -0.35 -20.29
C PHE A 141 16.51 -1.87 -20.35
N GLN A 142 15.48 -2.68 -20.60
CA GLN A 142 15.56 -4.14 -20.79
C GLN A 142 16.41 -4.82 -19.69
N GLU A 143 17.34 -5.71 -20.06
CA GLU A 143 18.22 -6.47 -19.14
C GLU A 143 19.03 -5.57 -18.18
N LYS A 144 19.24 -4.29 -18.51
CA LYS A 144 19.93 -3.35 -17.60
C LYS A 144 19.15 -3.05 -16.32
N THR A 145 17.88 -3.45 -16.25
CA THR A 145 17.07 -3.34 -15.03
C THR A 145 17.35 -4.46 -14.02
N ARG A 146 18.00 -5.55 -14.44
CA ARG A 146 18.42 -6.64 -13.56
C ARG A 146 19.48 -6.15 -12.57
N GLY A 147 19.43 -6.63 -11.33
CA GLY A 147 20.28 -6.20 -10.22
C GLY A 147 19.84 -4.91 -9.52
N ILE A 148 18.83 -4.20 -10.05
CA ILE A 148 18.30 -2.96 -9.48
C ILE A 148 16.89 -3.22 -8.94
N GLN A 149 16.58 -2.74 -7.74
CA GLN A 149 15.24 -2.86 -7.16
C GLN A 149 14.21 -2.02 -7.94
N ASP A 150 12.96 -2.46 -7.95
CA ASP A 150 11.87 -1.63 -8.48
C ASP A 150 11.62 -0.41 -7.57
N ALA A 151 11.72 0.79 -8.13
CA ALA A 151 11.45 2.03 -7.41
C ALA A 151 9.98 2.17 -6.98
N GLY A 152 9.05 1.52 -7.71
CA GLY A 152 7.64 1.47 -7.33
C GLY A 152 7.41 0.62 -6.08
N GLY A 153 8.05 -0.55 -6.02
CA GLY A 153 8.06 -1.44 -4.87
C GLY A 153 8.55 -0.76 -3.60
N THR A 154 9.55 0.13 -3.69
CA THR A 154 10.00 0.95 -2.55
C THR A 154 8.87 1.77 -1.93
N VAL A 155 7.95 2.31 -2.74
CA VAL A 155 6.78 3.06 -2.23
C VAL A 155 5.84 2.15 -1.43
N ALA A 156 5.63 0.91 -1.88
CA ALA A 156 4.81 -0.07 -1.16
C ALA A 156 5.44 -0.47 0.19
N VAL A 157 6.77 -0.65 0.25
CA VAL A 157 7.50 -0.88 1.51
C VAL A 157 7.31 0.28 2.47
N ILE A 158 7.51 1.52 2.02
CA ILE A 158 7.34 2.72 2.86
C ILE A 158 5.91 2.80 3.42
N LEU A 159 4.89 2.49 2.60
CA LEU A 159 3.50 2.48 3.04
C LEU A 159 3.26 1.50 4.18
N ILE A 160 3.62 0.23 4.01
CA ILE A 160 3.37 -0.80 5.03
C ILE A 160 4.25 -0.58 6.28
N GLU A 161 5.49 -0.12 6.11
CA GLU A 161 6.37 0.27 7.22
C GLU A 161 5.75 1.38 8.05
N THR A 162 5.23 2.42 7.39
CA THR A 162 4.59 3.56 8.07
C THR A 162 3.36 3.10 8.86
N MET A 163 2.55 2.20 8.30
CA MET A 163 1.38 1.64 8.98
C MET A 163 1.78 0.79 10.19
N ALA A 164 2.76 -0.10 10.03
CA ALA A 164 3.28 -0.92 11.12
C ALA A 164 3.83 -0.03 12.26
N ASN A 165 4.64 0.97 11.92
CA ASN A 165 5.17 1.95 12.86
C ASN A 165 4.04 2.69 13.59
N PHE A 166 3.01 3.15 12.88
CA PHE A 166 1.88 3.88 13.46
C PHE A 166 1.13 3.03 14.49
N VAL A 167 0.83 1.77 14.16
CA VAL A 167 0.11 0.85 15.05
C VAL A 167 0.95 0.51 16.29
N ARG A 168 2.25 0.25 16.15
CA ARG A 168 3.14 -0.01 17.30
C ARG A 168 3.21 1.17 18.27
N HIS A 169 3.36 2.40 17.75
CA HIS A 169 3.43 3.59 18.61
C HIS A 169 2.09 3.91 19.27
N THR A 170 0.96 3.67 18.59
CA THR A 170 -0.37 3.87 19.17
C THR A 170 -0.64 2.84 20.27
N ALA A 171 -0.29 1.56 20.06
CA ALA A 171 -0.42 0.51 21.07
C ALA A 171 0.42 0.82 22.33
N ALA A 172 1.67 1.30 22.15
CA ALA A 172 2.53 1.67 23.26
C ALA A 172 1.98 2.83 24.12
N ARG A 173 1.24 3.78 23.51
CA ARG A 173 0.63 4.91 24.24
C ARG A 173 -0.58 4.48 25.07
N HIS A 174 -1.32 3.46 24.66
CA HIS A 174 -2.49 2.94 25.39
C HIS A 174 -2.11 1.91 26.46
N ALA A 175 -0.96 1.24 26.34
CA ALA A 175 -0.46 0.31 27.36
C ALA A 175 0.20 1.03 28.56
N GLY A 176 0.48 2.33 28.45
CA GLY A 176 1.09 3.16 29.50
C GLY A 176 0.13 4.12 30.21
N SER A 177 -1.18 4.04 29.93
CA SER A 177 -2.27 4.80 30.60
C SER A 177 -3.11 3.88 31.45
#